data_AF-A0A8T2CCU0-F1
#
_entry.id   AF-A0A8T2CCU0-F1
#
_cell.length_a   1.000
_cell.length_b   1.000
_cell.length_c   1.000
_cell.angle_alpha   90.00
_cell.angle_beta   90.00
_cell.angle_gamma   90.00
#
_symmetry.space_group_name_H-M   'P 1'
#
loop_
_entity.id
_entity.type
_entity.pdbx_description
1 polymer ?
#
loop_
_entity_poly.entity_id
_entity_poly.type
_entity_poly.pdbx_seq_one_letter_code
_entity_poly.pdbx_strand_id
1 'polypeptide(L)'
;MSGNKISTLQALVFFLYRFFILRRWCHRNPKQKFQKCLSHGLHQAHDLSNHTLIFNVEGALLKSNSLFPYFMVVAFEAGGVIRSLFLFVLYPFISLMSYEMGLKTMVLLSFFGVKKESFRAGKAVLPKYFLEDVGLEMFQVLKRGGKRVGVSDLPQVMIDVFLRDYLEIEVVVGRDMKMVGGYYLGIMEDKKKREFAFDKVVQEERLSSGRLIGITSFNSPSHRSLFSQICQEIYFVRNSDKKSWRTLPRDQYPKPLIFHDGRLAIKPTPLNTLVLFMWAPFAAALAAARLVFGLNLPYSLANPFLAFSGIHLTLTVKDLISSDRKKGCLFVCNHRTLLDPLYISYALRKKNIKAVTYSLSRLSELLAPIKTVRLTRDRVKDGEAMERLLSQGDLVVCPEGTTCREPYLLRFSPLFSEVSDVIVPVAIDSHVTFFYGTTASGLKAFDPIFFLLNPFPSYTVQLLDPVSGSTSSTCPHPDNRKSKFDVANHVQHEIGDALGFECTNLTRRDKYLILAGNNGVVKKK
;
A
#
# COMPACT_ATOMS: atom_id res chain seq x y z
N MET A 1 -86.52 2.71 -9.81
CA MET A 1 -85.31 3.33 -10.38
C MET A 1 -84.13 2.41 -10.11
N SER A 2 -83.59 1.81 -11.17
CA SER A 2 -82.62 0.72 -11.16
C SER A 2 -81.23 1.21 -10.72
N GLY A 3 -80.74 0.71 -9.58
CA GLY A 3 -79.40 0.98 -9.08
C GLY A 3 -78.42 -0.06 -9.62
N ASN A 4 -77.58 0.32 -10.58
CA ASN A 4 -76.49 -0.48 -11.10
C ASN A 4 -75.49 -0.83 -9.97
N LYS A 5 -75.54 -2.07 -9.47
CA LYS A 5 -74.45 -2.64 -8.65
C LYS A 5 -73.34 -3.11 -9.59
N ILE A 6 -72.35 -2.26 -9.80
CA ILE A 6 -71.08 -2.66 -10.42
C ILE A 6 -70.39 -3.62 -9.46
N SER A 7 -70.24 -4.87 -9.89
CA SER A 7 -69.55 -5.93 -9.16
C SER A 7 -68.13 -5.48 -8.83
N THR A 8 -67.71 -5.67 -7.58
CA THR A 8 -66.35 -5.41 -7.08
C THR A 8 -65.26 -6.07 -7.92
N LEU A 9 -65.60 -7.11 -8.69
CA LEU A 9 -64.71 -7.75 -9.65
C LEU A 9 -64.42 -6.88 -10.89
N GLN A 10 -65.40 -6.12 -11.40
CA GLN A 10 -65.21 -5.22 -12.54
C GLN A 10 -64.35 -4.01 -12.17
N ALA A 11 -64.49 -3.49 -10.95
CA ALA A 11 -63.63 -2.42 -10.44
C ALA A 11 -62.17 -2.88 -10.28
N LEU A 12 -61.95 -4.12 -9.85
CA LEU A 12 -60.62 -4.70 -9.70
C LEU A 12 -59.94 -4.94 -11.07
N VAL A 13 -60.71 -5.42 -12.05
CA VAL A 13 -60.22 -5.63 -13.43
C VAL A 13 -59.91 -4.30 -14.11
N PHE A 14 -60.73 -3.26 -13.92
CA PHE A 14 -60.44 -1.92 -14.43
C PHE A 14 -59.21 -1.30 -13.76
N PHE A 15 -59.04 -1.51 -12.45
CA PHE A 15 -57.86 -1.03 -11.71
C PHE A 15 -56.57 -1.72 -12.18
N LEU A 16 -56.60 -3.05 -12.37
CA LEU A 16 -55.48 -3.80 -12.91
C LEU A 16 -55.20 -3.43 -14.37
N TYR A 17 -56.23 -3.28 -15.21
CA TYR A 17 -56.07 -2.84 -16.60
C TYR A 17 -55.43 -1.45 -16.69
N ARG A 18 -55.88 -0.50 -15.85
CA ARG A 18 -55.35 0.88 -15.81
C ARG A 18 -53.93 0.92 -15.21
N PHE A 19 -53.64 0.11 -14.20
CA PHE A 19 -52.32 0.02 -13.56
C PHE A 19 -51.26 -0.66 -14.46
N PHE A 20 -51.64 -1.68 -15.24
CA PHE A 20 -50.71 -2.38 -16.12
C PHE A 20 -50.55 -1.75 -17.51
N ILE A 21 -51.58 -1.08 -18.06
CA ILE A 21 -51.51 -0.49 -19.41
C ILE A 21 -51.01 0.96 -19.40
N LEU A 22 -51.42 1.82 -18.45
CA LEU A 22 -50.86 3.18 -18.40
C LEU A 22 -49.39 3.22 -17.96
N ARG A 23 -48.94 2.27 -17.13
CA ARG A 23 -47.52 2.14 -16.79
C ARG A 23 -46.67 1.67 -17.99
N ARG A 24 -47.30 1.03 -18.98
CA ARG A 24 -46.67 0.65 -20.25
C ARG A 24 -46.65 1.78 -21.29
N TRP A 25 -47.47 2.82 -21.10
CA TRP A 25 -47.59 3.94 -22.04
C TRP A 25 -46.82 5.20 -21.61
N CYS A 26 -46.65 5.45 -20.31
CA CYS A 26 -45.86 6.61 -19.80
C CYS A 26 -44.32 6.44 -19.84
N HIS A 27 -43.79 5.37 -20.45
CA HIS A 27 -42.34 5.18 -20.63
C HIS A 27 -41.98 4.89 -22.11
N ARG A 28 -42.61 5.60 -23.03
CA ARG A 28 -42.09 5.74 -24.40
C ARG A 28 -41.37 7.07 -24.56
N ASN A 29 -40.24 7.21 -23.88
CA ASN A 29 -39.18 8.07 -24.41
C ASN A 29 -38.61 7.39 -25.67
N PRO A 30 -38.23 8.15 -26.71
CA PRO A 30 -37.64 7.56 -27.91
C PRO A 30 -36.41 6.75 -27.50
N LYS A 31 -36.46 5.43 -27.73
CA LYS A 31 -35.33 4.55 -27.49
C LYS A 31 -34.21 4.98 -28.42
N GLN A 32 -33.19 5.69 -27.92
CA GLN A 32 -31.90 5.71 -28.58
C GLN A 32 -31.47 4.25 -28.80
N LYS A 33 -31.05 3.92 -30.02
CA LYS A 33 -30.55 2.60 -30.37
C LYS A 33 -29.23 2.36 -29.61
N PHE A 34 -29.32 1.78 -28.42
CA PHE A 34 -28.15 1.37 -27.65
C PHE A 34 -27.48 0.16 -28.31
N GLN A 35 -26.24 0.30 -28.75
CA GLN A 35 -25.44 -0.82 -29.21
C GLN A 35 -24.79 -1.50 -28.00
N LYS A 36 -25.33 -2.65 -27.60
CA LYS A 36 -24.74 -3.48 -26.54
C LYS A 36 -23.57 -4.24 -27.14
N CYS A 37 -22.35 -3.84 -26.82
CA CYS A 37 -21.15 -4.50 -27.31
C CYS A 37 -20.42 -5.24 -26.18
N LEU A 38 -19.80 -6.37 -26.52
CA LEU A 38 -18.94 -7.12 -25.61
C LEU A 38 -17.61 -6.37 -25.44
N SER A 39 -17.01 -6.50 -24.25
CA SER A 39 -15.67 -5.99 -23.93
C SER A 39 -14.62 -6.27 -25.02
N HIS A 40 -14.71 -7.42 -25.71
CA HIS A 40 -13.87 -7.78 -26.85
C HIS A 40 -13.83 -6.73 -27.99
N GLY A 41 -14.94 -6.05 -28.28
CA GLY A 41 -14.98 -5.02 -29.33
C GLY A 41 -14.20 -3.76 -28.96
N LEU A 42 -14.06 -3.47 -27.66
CA LEU A 42 -13.34 -2.30 -27.16
C LEU A 42 -11.82 -2.47 -27.24
N HIS A 43 -11.33 -3.71 -27.17
CA HIS A 43 -9.91 -4.03 -27.38
C HIS A 43 -9.45 -3.79 -28.83
N GLN A 44 -10.38 -3.92 -29.78
CA GLN A 44 -10.16 -3.76 -31.23
C GLN A 44 -10.46 -2.35 -31.74
N ALA A 45 -11.04 -1.46 -30.92
CA ALA A 45 -11.28 -0.07 -31.32
C ALA A 45 -9.96 0.70 -31.42
N HIS A 46 -9.67 1.23 -32.61
CA HIS A 46 -8.36 1.84 -32.92
C HIS A 46 -8.21 3.31 -32.51
N ASP A 47 -9.30 4.04 -32.21
CA ASP A 47 -9.21 5.43 -31.73
C ASP A 47 -10.22 5.75 -30.61
N LEU A 48 -9.71 5.76 -29.37
CA LEU A 48 -10.44 6.19 -28.16
C LEU A 48 -9.94 7.55 -27.63
N SER A 49 -8.97 8.17 -28.32
CA SER A 49 -8.21 9.33 -27.81
C SER A 49 -9.03 10.60 -27.66
N ASN A 50 -10.08 10.76 -28.48
CA ASN A 50 -11.00 11.90 -28.44
C ASN A 50 -12.28 11.63 -27.60
N HIS A 51 -12.33 10.49 -26.92
CA HIS A 51 -13.51 10.01 -26.21
C HIS A 51 -13.33 10.04 -24.70
N THR A 52 -14.43 10.36 -24.00
CA THR A 52 -14.47 10.28 -22.54
C THR A 52 -14.99 8.91 -22.13
N LEU A 53 -14.12 8.16 -21.42
CA LEU A 53 -14.41 6.83 -20.91
C LEU A 53 -14.91 6.93 -19.47
N ILE A 54 -16.19 6.61 -19.28
CA ILE A 54 -16.76 6.47 -17.93
C ILE A 54 -16.74 4.99 -17.58
N PHE A 55 -16.14 4.61 -16.46
CA PHE A 55 -16.03 3.21 -16.07
C PHE A 55 -16.39 2.96 -14.61
N ASN A 56 -16.99 1.80 -14.36
CA ASN A 56 -17.24 1.28 -13.02
C ASN A 56 -15.94 0.71 -12.43
N VAL A 57 -15.46 1.25 -11.31
CA VAL A 57 -14.18 0.84 -10.72
C VAL A 57 -14.19 -0.64 -10.31
N GLU A 58 -15.17 -1.08 -9.52
CA GLU A 58 -15.23 -2.45 -8.98
C GLU A 58 -15.60 -3.47 -10.07
N GLY A 59 -16.47 -3.07 -10.98
CA GLY A 59 -17.04 -3.93 -12.01
C GLY A 59 -16.21 -4.04 -13.28
N ALA A 60 -15.49 -2.99 -13.66
CA ALA A 60 -14.73 -2.94 -14.91
C ALA A 60 -13.21 -2.91 -14.71
N LEU A 61 -12.68 -2.22 -13.69
CA LEU A 61 -11.23 -2.06 -13.52
C LEU A 61 -10.60 -3.16 -12.66
N LEU A 62 -11.19 -3.46 -11.52
CA LEU A 62 -10.66 -4.45 -10.57
C LEU A 62 -10.94 -5.88 -11.04
N LYS A 63 -10.02 -6.81 -10.80
CA LYS A 63 -10.13 -8.24 -11.12
C LYS A 63 -11.01 -9.00 -10.12
N SER A 64 -10.88 -8.70 -8.82
CA SER A 64 -11.73 -9.33 -7.81
C SER A 64 -13.16 -8.83 -7.92
N ASN A 65 -14.11 -9.69 -7.57
CA ASN A 65 -15.51 -9.30 -7.34
C ASN A 65 -15.83 -9.11 -5.85
N SER A 66 -14.94 -9.57 -4.96
CA SER A 66 -15.12 -9.40 -3.53
C SER A 66 -14.49 -8.09 -3.08
N LEU A 67 -15.29 -7.29 -2.35
CA LEU A 67 -14.85 -6.05 -1.71
C LEU A 67 -14.26 -6.29 -0.31
N PHE A 68 -14.38 -7.52 0.21
CA PHE A 68 -13.94 -7.88 1.56
C PHE A 68 -12.49 -7.49 1.85
N PRO A 69 -11.50 -7.74 0.96
CA PRO A 69 -10.11 -7.42 1.30
C PRO A 69 -9.90 -5.93 1.59
N TYR A 70 -10.57 -5.05 0.84
CA TYR A 70 -10.43 -3.60 1.02
C TYR A 70 -11.04 -3.13 2.35
N PHE A 71 -12.22 -3.64 2.70
CA PHE A 71 -12.85 -3.34 3.98
C PHE A 71 -12.12 -3.98 5.17
N MET A 72 -11.57 -5.17 4.99
CA MET A 72 -10.75 -5.84 6.00
C MET A 72 -9.46 -5.07 6.28
N VAL A 73 -8.80 -4.52 5.25
CA VAL A 73 -7.67 -3.59 5.41
C VAL A 73 -8.09 -2.36 6.20
N VAL A 74 -9.22 -1.73 5.87
CA VAL A 74 -9.71 -0.56 6.63
C VAL A 74 -9.99 -0.92 8.09
N ALA A 75 -10.71 -2.02 8.32
CA ALA A 75 -11.06 -2.47 9.66
C ALA A 75 -9.79 -2.76 10.50
N PHE A 76 -8.77 -3.37 9.90
CA PHE A 76 -7.50 -3.68 10.58
C PHE A 76 -6.66 -2.43 10.83
N GLU A 77 -6.39 -1.63 9.81
CA GLU A 77 -5.41 -0.53 9.87
C GLU A 77 -5.98 0.73 10.53
N ALA A 78 -7.26 1.03 10.31
CA ALA A 78 -7.93 2.20 10.90
C ALA A 78 -8.73 1.85 12.17
N GLY A 79 -9.01 0.56 12.40
CA GLY A 79 -9.87 0.11 13.48
C GLY A 79 -9.31 -0.92 14.44
N GLY A 80 -8.14 -1.47 14.15
CA GLY A 80 -7.48 -2.46 14.98
C GLY A 80 -8.02 -3.88 14.82
N VAL A 81 -7.32 -4.79 15.49
CA VAL A 81 -7.51 -6.24 15.34
C VAL A 81 -8.94 -6.68 15.72
N ILE A 82 -9.50 -6.14 16.80
CA ILE A 82 -10.84 -6.51 17.29
C ILE A 82 -11.93 -6.22 16.24
N ARG A 83 -11.91 -5.03 15.64
CA ARG A 83 -12.87 -4.64 14.61
C ARG A 83 -12.73 -5.53 13.37
N SER A 84 -11.49 -5.80 12.98
CA SER A 84 -11.19 -6.66 11.85
C SER A 84 -11.67 -8.10 12.07
N LEU A 85 -11.56 -8.62 13.30
CA LEU A 85 -12.09 -9.92 13.69
C LEU A 85 -13.62 -9.94 13.62
N PHE A 86 -14.28 -8.88 14.10
CA PHE A 86 -15.73 -8.78 14.05
C PHE A 86 -16.26 -8.75 12.61
N LEU A 87 -15.63 -7.97 11.72
CA LEU A 87 -15.94 -7.98 10.29
C LEU A 87 -15.77 -9.37 9.68
N PHE A 88 -14.68 -10.07 10.02
CA PHE A 88 -14.41 -11.41 9.51
C PHE A 88 -15.46 -12.43 9.96
N VAL A 89 -15.80 -12.45 11.25
CA VAL A 89 -16.82 -13.37 11.82
C VAL A 89 -18.20 -13.13 11.20
N LEU A 90 -18.55 -11.87 10.93
CA LEU A 90 -19.83 -11.52 10.30
C LEU A 90 -19.85 -11.69 8.78
N TYR A 91 -18.69 -11.86 8.13
CA TYR A 91 -18.59 -11.89 6.67
C TYR A 91 -19.42 -13.00 5.98
N PRO A 92 -19.55 -14.23 6.53
CA PRO A 92 -20.46 -15.24 5.97
C PRO A 92 -21.90 -14.74 5.89
N PHE A 93 -22.40 -14.04 6.92
CA PHE A 93 -23.75 -13.46 6.91
C PHE A 93 -23.86 -12.29 5.93
N ILE A 94 -22.83 -11.43 5.87
CA ILE A 94 -22.74 -10.32 4.89
C ILE A 94 -22.82 -10.85 3.46
N SER A 95 -22.19 -12.00 3.20
CA SER A 95 -22.15 -12.63 1.87
C SER A 95 -23.52 -13.15 1.42
N LEU A 96 -24.46 -13.38 2.35
CA LEU A 96 -25.84 -13.77 2.06
C LEU A 96 -26.76 -12.55 1.82
N MET A 97 -26.30 -11.34 2.15
CA MET A 97 -27.08 -10.11 1.95
C MET A 97 -27.08 -9.68 0.48
N SER A 98 -28.01 -8.80 0.11
CA SER A 98 -27.94 -8.11 -1.19
C SER A 98 -26.68 -7.25 -1.27
N TYR A 99 -26.16 -7.03 -2.48
CA TYR A 99 -24.93 -6.24 -2.69
C TYR A 99 -24.94 -4.89 -1.94
N GLU A 100 -26.05 -4.14 -2.02
CA GLU A 100 -26.17 -2.85 -1.36
C GLU A 100 -26.16 -2.96 0.16
N MET A 101 -26.87 -3.95 0.72
CA MET A 101 -26.90 -4.16 2.17
C MET A 101 -25.56 -4.67 2.68
N GLY A 102 -24.93 -5.62 1.98
CA GLY A 102 -23.61 -6.12 2.33
C GLY A 102 -22.55 -5.01 2.31
N LEU A 103 -22.57 -4.15 1.29
CA LEU A 103 -21.69 -2.97 1.22
C LEU A 103 -21.93 -2.01 2.40
N LYS A 104 -23.19 -1.67 2.70
CA LYS A 104 -23.53 -0.81 3.85
C LYS A 104 -23.06 -1.42 5.17
N THR A 105 -23.23 -2.73 5.36
CA THR A 105 -22.76 -3.44 6.56
C THR A 105 -21.23 -3.41 6.65
N MET A 106 -20.50 -3.70 5.56
CA MET A 106 -19.03 -3.61 5.57
C MET A 106 -18.53 -2.19 5.87
N VAL A 107 -19.18 -1.17 5.31
CA VAL A 107 -18.87 0.24 5.60
C VAL A 107 -19.11 0.56 7.07
N LEU A 108 -20.25 0.16 7.63
CA LEU A 108 -20.55 0.34 9.05
C LEU A 108 -19.48 -0.28 9.93
N LEU A 109 -19.19 -1.55 9.71
CA LEU A 109 -18.23 -2.31 10.52
C LEU A 109 -16.81 -1.78 10.41
N SER A 110 -16.42 -1.23 9.26
CA SER A 110 -15.03 -0.78 9.03
C SER A 110 -14.79 0.67 9.46
N PHE A 111 -15.79 1.55 9.27
CA PHE A 111 -15.63 3.01 9.46
C PHE A 111 -16.25 3.56 10.74
N PHE A 112 -17.18 2.87 11.39
CA PHE A 112 -17.85 3.42 12.57
C PHE A 112 -16.83 3.81 13.66
N GLY A 113 -16.87 5.08 14.08
CA GLY A 113 -15.98 5.62 15.11
C GLY A 113 -14.54 5.89 14.64
N VAL A 114 -14.23 5.76 13.35
CA VAL A 114 -12.91 6.15 12.81
C VAL A 114 -12.85 7.67 12.67
N LYS A 115 -11.80 8.29 13.21
CA LYS A 115 -11.58 9.73 13.08
C LYS A 115 -11.06 10.07 11.67
N LYS A 116 -11.69 11.05 11.00
CA LYS A 116 -11.36 11.47 9.62
C LYS A 116 -9.87 11.85 9.48
N GLU A 117 -9.37 12.67 10.40
CA GLU A 117 -7.99 13.18 10.37
C GLU A 117 -6.92 12.09 10.53
N SER A 118 -7.26 10.99 11.21
CA SER A 118 -6.36 9.85 11.39
C SER A 118 -6.56 8.75 10.36
N PHE A 119 -7.55 8.87 9.47
CA PHE A 119 -7.82 7.88 8.45
C PHE A 119 -6.77 7.94 7.34
N ARG A 120 -5.62 7.31 7.60
CA ARG A 120 -4.52 7.22 6.64
C ARG A 120 -4.64 6.02 5.70
N ALA A 121 -5.47 5.04 6.04
CA ALA A 121 -5.62 3.82 5.24
C ALA A 121 -5.98 4.10 3.78
N GLY A 122 -6.86 5.09 3.51
CA GLY A 122 -7.21 5.52 2.15
C GLY A 122 -6.03 6.01 1.31
N LYS A 123 -5.11 6.78 1.90
CA LYS A 123 -3.96 7.37 1.19
C LYS A 123 -2.73 6.48 1.20
N ALA A 124 -2.44 5.85 2.33
CA ALA A 124 -1.15 5.23 2.61
C ALA A 124 -1.16 3.71 2.51
N VAL A 125 -2.33 3.05 2.47
CA VAL A 125 -2.40 1.58 2.56
C VAL A 125 -3.20 0.96 1.42
N LEU A 126 -4.43 1.43 1.20
CA LEU A 126 -5.34 0.91 0.17
C LEU A 126 -4.79 0.96 -1.26
N PRO A 127 -4.00 1.97 -1.69
CA PRO A 127 -3.48 2.00 -3.06
C PRO A 127 -2.69 0.75 -3.44
N LYS A 128 -1.90 0.18 -2.51
CA LYS A 128 -1.20 -1.10 -2.74
C LYS A 128 -2.17 -2.20 -3.15
N TYR A 129 -3.21 -2.42 -2.33
CA TYR A 129 -4.14 -3.52 -2.52
C TYR A 129 -5.02 -3.36 -3.76
N PHE A 130 -5.37 -2.13 -4.12
CA PHE A 130 -6.11 -1.85 -5.34
C PHE A 130 -5.23 -2.04 -6.58
N LEU A 131 -3.99 -1.53 -6.59
CA LEU A 131 -3.05 -1.71 -7.70
C LEU A 131 -2.76 -3.19 -7.98
N GLU A 132 -2.60 -4.00 -6.94
CA GLU A 132 -2.43 -5.46 -7.04
C GLU A 132 -3.68 -6.20 -7.53
N ASP A 133 -4.80 -5.50 -7.72
CA ASP A 133 -6.06 -6.06 -8.23
C ASP A 133 -6.51 -5.44 -9.57
N VAL A 134 -5.76 -4.50 -10.15
CA VAL A 134 -6.10 -3.89 -11.44
C VAL A 134 -5.93 -4.91 -12.57
N GLY A 135 -6.92 -5.03 -13.44
CA GLY A 135 -6.82 -5.80 -14.68
C GLY A 135 -6.01 -5.06 -15.74
N LEU A 136 -4.91 -5.67 -16.19
CA LEU A 136 -4.02 -5.08 -17.21
C LEU A 136 -4.79 -4.75 -18.50
N GLU A 137 -5.65 -5.65 -18.93
CA GLU A 137 -6.42 -5.56 -20.17
C GLU A 137 -7.34 -4.33 -20.14
N MET A 138 -8.08 -4.13 -19.04
CA MET A 138 -8.92 -2.95 -18.91
C MET A 138 -8.09 -1.69 -18.74
N PHE A 139 -6.99 -1.75 -18.00
CA PHE A 139 -6.11 -0.61 -17.83
C PHE A 139 -5.53 -0.11 -19.18
N GLN A 140 -5.15 -1.02 -20.08
CA GLN A 140 -4.69 -0.68 -21.43
C GLN A 140 -5.78 -0.01 -22.26
N VAL A 141 -7.04 -0.43 -22.12
CA VAL A 141 -8.18 0.22 -22.78
C VAL A 141 -8.35 1.63 -22.24
N LEU A 142 -8.33 1.81 -20.92
CA LEU A 142 -8.46 3.13 -20.30
C LEU A 142 -7.35 4.08 -20.73
N LYS A 143 -6.11 3.59 -20.86
CA LYS A 143 -4.95 4.40 -21.31
C LYS A 143 -5.11 4.94 -22.74
N ARG A 144 -5.93 4.32 -23.58
CA ARG A 144 -6.24 4.80 -24.94
C ARG A 144 -7.35 5.85 -24.95
N GLY A 145 -8.09 6.01 -23.85
CA GLY A 145 -9.13 7.02 -23.71
C GLY A 145 -8.54 8.42 -23.55
N GLY A 146 -9.21 9.43 -24.09
CA GLY A 146 -8.82 10.82 -23.90
C GLY A 146 -8.95 11.28 -22.45
N LYS A 147 -10.16 11.14 -21.90
CA LYS A 147 -10.45 11.49 -20.51
C LYS A 147 -11.16 10.33 -19.82
N ARG A 148 -10.83 10.07 -18.55
CA ARG A 148 -11.27 8.89 -17.81
C ARG A 148 -12.02 9.33 -16.55
N VAL A 149 -13.22 8.78 -16.38
CA VAL A 149 -14.11 9.05 -15.25
C VAL A 149 -14.39 7.74 -14.52
N GLY A 150 -13.81 7.59 -13.33
CA GLY A 150 -14.04 6.43 -12.47
C GLY A 150 -15.25 6.64 -11.58
N VAL A 151 -16.27 5.79 -11.72
CA VAL A 151 -17.49 5.80 -10.90
C VAL A 151 -17.50 4.57 -9.99
N SER A 152 -17.83 4.77 -8.72
CA SER A 152 -17.75 3.71 -7.71
C SER A 152 -18.92 3.73 -6.73
N ASP A 153 -19.27 2.56 -6.21
CA ASP A 153 -20.15 2.40 -5.06
C ASP A 153 -19.39 2.50 -3.73
N LEU A 154 -18.08 2.31 -3.73
CA LEU A 154 -17.22 2.44 -2.54
C LEU A 154 -17.19 3.88 -2.01
N PRO A 155 -16.87 4.04 -0.71
CA PRO A 155 -16.54 5.34 -0.13
C PRO A 155 -15.43 6.04 -0.92
N GLN A 156 -15.64 7.31 -1.32
CA GLN A 156 -14.65 8.07 -2.11
C GLN A 156 -13.28 8.11 -1.42
N VAL A 157 -13.28 8.26 -0.10
CA VAL A 157 -12.06 8.28 0.75
C VAL A 157 -11.20 7.02 0.64
N MET A 158 -11.72 5.90 0.13
CA MET A 158 -10.96 4.66 -0.09
C MET A 158 -10.22 4.63 -1.43
N ILE A 159 -10.78 5.26 -2.46
CA ILE A 159 -10.37 5.07 -3.87
C ILE A 159 -9.73 6.31 -4.49
N ASP A 160 -9.95 7.50 -3.92
CA ASP A 160 -9.60 8.78 -4.53
C ASP A 160 -8.09 8.86 -4.85
N VAL A 161 -7.24 8.59 -3.86
CA VAL A 161 -5.77 8.59 -4.03
C VAL A 161 -5.31 7.49 -4.98
N PHE A 162 -5.91 6.30 -4.89
CA PHE A 162 -5.57 5.19 -5.79
C PHE A 162 -5.83 5.55 -7.26
N LEU A 163 -7.00 6.10 -7.56
CA LEU A 163 -7.37 6.42 -8.94
C LEU A 163 -6.67 7.67 -9.45
N ARG A 164 -6.64 8.75 -8.67
CA ARG A 164 -6.05 10.04 -9.08
C ARG A 164 -4.53 10.00 -9.09
N ASP A 165 -3.92 9.62 -7.97
CA ASP A 165 -2.47 9.75 -7.82
C ASP A 165 -1.71 8.59 -8.46
N TYR A 166 -2.26 7.36 -8.48
CA TYR A 166 -1.54 6.19 -8.98
C TYR A 166 -1.93 5.76 -10.40
N LEU A 167 -3.20 5.91 -10.77
CA LEU A 167 -3.68 5.57 -12.11
C LEU A 167 -3.92 6.78 -13.02
N GLU A 168 -3.71 8.00 -12.51
CA GLU A 168 -3.87 9.27 -13.24
C GLU A 168 -5.27 9.45 -13.85
N ILE A 169 -6.30 8.96 -13.16
CA ILE A 169 -7.70 9.14 -13.57
C ILE A 169 -8.16 10.56 -13.21
N GLU A 170 -8.66 11.28 -14.21
CA GLU A 170 -8.94 12.72 -14.12
C GLU A 170 -10.10 13.01 -13.17
N VAL A 171 -11.17 12.20 -13.23
CA VAL A 171 -12.36 12.40 -12.41
C VAL A 171 -12.75 11.12 -11.70
N VAL A 172 -12.97 11.23 -10.39
CA VAL A 172 -13.38 10.13 -9.53
C VAL A 172 -14.66 10.51 -8.80
N VAL A 173 -15.68 9.66 -8.93
CA VAL A 173 -16.99 9.83 -8.32
C VAL A 173 -17.28 8.60 -7.45
N GLY A 174 -17.02 8.73 -6.15
CA GLY A 174 -17.35 7.73 -5.13
C GLY A 174 -18.56 8.13 -4.29
N ARG A 175 -18.84 7.36 -3.22
CA ARG A 175 -19.87 7.75 -2.23
C ARG A 175 -19.25 8.52 -1.07
N ASP A 176 -19.89 9.61 -0.69
CA ASP A 176 -19.50 10.39 0.49
C ASP A 176 -19.90 9.68 1.78
N MET A 177 -19.10 9.87 2.82
CA MET A 177 -19.32 9.31 4.16
C MET A 177 -19.93 10.35 5.09
N LYS A 178 -20.98 9.98 5.83
CA LYS A 178 -21.55 10.82 6.88
C LYS A 178 -20.59 10.91 8.08
N MET A 179 -20.48 12.12 8.64
CA MET A 179 -19.57 12.41 9.75
C MET A 179 -20.25 13.26 10.81
N VAL A 180 -19.90 13.03 12.07
CA VAL A 180 -20.28 13.87 13.22
C VAL A 180 -19.05 14.07 14.09
N GLY A 181 -18.76 15.32 14.47
CA GLY A 181 -17.62 15.65 15.33
C GLY A 181 -16.25 15.23 14.77
N GLY A 182 -16.11 15.09 13.45
CA GLY A 182 -14.88 14.61 12.80
C GLY A 182 -14.70 13.09 12.79
N TYR A 183 -15.70 12.32 13.24
CA TYR A 183 -15.72 10.85 13.21
C TYR A 183 -16.70 10.35 12.14
N TYR A 184 -16.33 9.27 11.46
CA TYR A 184 -17.20 8.59 10.51
C TYR A 184 -18.30 7.81 11.24
N LEU A 185 -19.55 7.97 10.79
CA LEU A 185 -20.71 7.26 11.32
C LEU A 185 -20.86 5.84 10.75
N GLY A 186 -20.00 5.41 9.83
CA GLY A 186 -20.18 4.13 9.13
C GLY A 186 -21.39 4.11 8.19
N ILE A 187 -21.92 5.27 7.82
CA ILE A 187 -23.07 5.43 6.94
C ILE A 187 -22.64 6.27 5.73
N MET A 188 -22.94 5.78 4.53
CA MET A 188 -22.75 6.54 3.30
C MET A 188 -23.92 7.48 3.06
N GLU A 189 -23.68 8.58 2.35
CA GLU A 189 -24.74 9.44 1.85
C GLU A 189 -25.61 8.74 0.79
N ASP A 190 -26.82 9.26 0.60
CA ASP A 190 -27.79 8.70 -0.33
C ASP A 190 -27.30 8.77 -1.78
N LYS A 191 -27.65 7.75 -2.56
CA LYS A 191 -27.24 7.63 -3.97
C LYS A 191 -27.58 8.88 -4.78
N LYS A 192 -28.69 9.55 -4.49
CA LYS A 192 -29.13 10.77 -5.19
C LYS A 192 -28.07 11.87 -5.21
N LYS A 193 -27.29 12.03 -4.13
CA LYS A 193 -26.25 13.05 -4.08
C LYS A 193 -25.06 12.69 -4.98
N ARG A 194 -24.71 11.40 -5.04
CA ARG A 194 -23.73 10.90 -6.00
C ARG A 194 -24.23 11.02 -7.44
N GLU A 195 -25.50 10.69 -7.69
CA GLU A 195 -26.13 10.84 -9.00
C GLU A 195 -26.08 12.30 -9.46
N PHE A 196 -26.39 13.24 -8.57
CA PHE A 196 -26.24 14.67 -8.86
C PHE A 196 -24.79 15.09 -9.14
N ALA A 197 -23.83 14.62 -8.35
CA ALA A 197 -22.40 14.90 -8.59
C ALA A 197 -21.94 14.31 -9.94
N PHE A 198 -22.41 13.11 -10.28
CA PHE A 198 -22.16 12.46 -11.55
C PHE A 198 -22.79 13.24 -12.72
N ASP A 199 -24.05 13.67 -12.59
CA ASP A 199 -24.74 14.46 -13.60
C ASP A 199 -24.04 15.79 -13.86
N LYS A 200 -23.53 16.45 -12.82
CA LYS A 200 -22.74 17.69 -12.95
C LYS A 200 -21.45 17.45 -13.74
N VAL A 201 -20.68 16.43 -13.37
CA VAL A 201 -19.47 16.04 -14.10
C VAL A 201 -19.81 15.76 -15.55
N VAL A 202 -20.86 14.97 -15.81
CA VAL A 202 -21.30 14.62 -17.16
C VAL A 202 -21.71 15.83 -17.99
N GLN A 203 -22.40 16.80 -17.40
CA GLN A 203 -22.76 18.04 -18.10
C GLN A 203 -21.51 18.82 -18.51
N GLU A 204 -20.54 18.94 -17.60
CA GLU A 204 -19.25 19.56 -17.90
C GLU A 204 -18.49 18.79 -19.00
N GLU A 205 -18.50 17.45 -18.97
CA GLU A 205 -17.85 16.61 -19.98
C GLU A 205 -18.52 16.70 -21.37
N ARG A 206 -19.85 16.71 -21.42
CA ARG A 206 -20.60 16.85 -22.70
C ARG A 206 -20.29 18.15 -23.42
N LEU A 207 -19.93 19.20 -22.68
CA LEU A 207 -19.60 20.51 -23.21
C LEU A 207 -18.13 20.59 -23.68
N SER A 208 -17.27 19.67 -23.25
CA SER A 208 -15.82 19.76 -23.40
C SER A 208 -15.15 18.59 -24.13
N SER A 209 -15.85 17.49 -24.43
CA SER A 209 -15.28 16.29 -25.04
C SER A 209 -16.21 15.62 -26.06
N GLY A 210 -15.65 14.69 -26.85
CA GLY A 210 -16.38 13.89 -27.86
C GLY A 210 -17.39 12.89 -27.27
N ARG A 211 -17.59 11.74 -27.93
CA ARG A 211 -18.58 10.74 -27.48
C ARG A 211 -18.28 10.20 -26.07
N LEU A 212 -19.34 9.94 -25.30
CA LEU A 212 -19.27 9.32 -23.98
C LEU A 212 -19.47 7.80 -24.08
N ILE A 213 -18.45 7.05 -23.66
CA ILE A 213 -18.45 5.59 -23.69
C ILE A 213 -18.49 5.08 -22.25
N GLY A 214 -19.49 4.26 -21.94
CA GLY A 214 -19.67 3.64 -20.63
C GLY A 214 -19.07 2.24 -20.59
N ILE A 215 -18.36 1.90 -19.51
CA ILE A 215 -17.80 0.56 -19.27
C ILE A 215 -18.26 0.09 -17.89
N THR A 216 -19.09 -0.95 -17.83
CA THR A 216 -19.65 -1.44 -16.56
C THR A 216 -19.77 -2.95 -16.53
N SER A 217 -19.91 -3.55 -15.35
CA SER A 217 -20.25 -4.97 -15.24
C SER A 217 -21.74 -5.23 -15.45
N PHE A 218 -22.08 -6.47 -15.83
CA PHE A 218 -23.49 -6.90 -15.94
C PHE A 218 -24.24 -6.92 -14.59
N ASN A 219 -23.51 -7.01 -13.47
CA ASN A 219 -24.07 -7.37 -12.17
C ASN A 219 -24.40 -6.18 -11.25
N SER A 220 -24.21 -4.93 -11.69
CA SER A 220 -24.60 -3.76 -10.88
C SER A 220 -25.77 -2.99 -11.50
N PRO A 221 -27.00 -3.18 -10.97
CA PRO A 221 -28.20 -2.51 -11.48
C PRO A 221 -28.14 -0.98 -11.35
N SER A 222 -27.51 -0.46 -10.30
CA SER A 222 -27.44 0.99 -10.01
C SER A 222 -26.54 1.75 -10.97
N HIS A 223 -25.50 1.10 -11.50
CA HIS A 223 -24.65 1.72 -12.51
C HIS A 223 -25.35 1.70 -13.87
N ARG A 224 -26.05 0.61 -14.22
CA ARG A 224 -26.73 0.50 -15.51
C ARG A 224 -27.67 1.66 -15.80
N SER A 225 -28.43 2.16 -14.81
CA SER A 225 -29.30 3.34 -15.00
C SER A 225 -28.49 4.61 -15.30
N LEU A 226 -27.42 4.87 -14.53
CA LEU A 226 -26.55 6.03 -14.70
C LEU A 226 -25.88 6.05 -16.08
N PHE A 227 -25.28 4.93 -16.48
CA PHE A 227 -24.64 4.81 -17.80
C PHE A 227 -25.68 4.92 -18.94
N SER A 228 -26.87 4.31 -18.78
CA SER A 228 -27.89 4.28 -19.84
C SER A 228 -28.54 5.61 -20.17
N GLN A 229 -28.56 6.57 -19.24
CA GLN A 229 -29.13 7.89 -19.50
C GLN A 229 -28.18 8.79 -20.29
N ILE A 230 -26.88 8.49 -20.24
CA ILE A 230 -25.84 9.46 -20.54
C ILE A 230 -24.90 9.00 -21.65
N CYS A 231 -24.50 7.72 -21.63
CA CYS A 231 -23.52 7.17 -22.55
C CYS A 231 -24.16 6.80 -23.89
N GLN A 232 -23.46 7.08 -24.97
CA GLN A 232 -23.90 6.73 -26.33
C GLN A 232 -23.69 5.23 -26.58
N GLU A 233 -22.59 4.69 -26.05
CA GLU A 233 -22.22 3.29 -26.14
C GLU A 233 -21.90 2.74 -24.76
N ILE A 234 -22.30 1.50 -24.49
CA ILE A 234 -22.04 0.83 -23.21
C ILE A 234 -21.45 -0.55 -23.46
N TYR A 235 -20.22 -0.74 -22.99
CA TYR A 235 -19.51 -1.99 -22.98
C TYR A 235 -19.68 -2.68 -21.65
N PHE A 236 -19.98 -3.98 -21.72
CA PHE A 236 -20.17 -4.78 -20.53
C PHE A 236 -19.01 -5.74 -20.31
N VAL A 237 -18.42 -5.67 -19.11
CA VAL A 237 -17.39 -6.60 -18.63
C VAL A 237 -18.06 -7.78 -17.95
N ARG A 238 -17.71 -9.00 -18.36
CA ARG A 238 -18.19 -10.22 -17.69
C ARG A 238 -17.21 -10.66 -16.62
N ASN A 239 -17.73 -11.37 -15.61
CA ASN A 239 -16.89 -12.00 -14.60
C ASN A 239 -15.98 -13.08 -15.20
N SER A 240 -16.37 -13.70 -16.31
CA SER A 240 -15.51 -14.63 -17.07
C SER A 240 -14.27 -13.93 -17.62
N ASP A 241 -14.43 -12.72 -18.14
CA ASP A 241 -13.36 -11.94 -18.74
C ASP A 241 -12.34 -11.55 -17.65
N LYS A 242 -12.83 -11.10 -16.49
CA LYS A 242 -11.99 -10.75 -15.33
C LYS A 242 -11.10 -11.90 -14.83
N LYS A 243 -11.50 -13.17 -15.06
CA LYS A 243 -10.72 -14.34 -14.64
C LYS A 243 -9.52 -14.60 -15.55
N SER A 244 -9.60 -14.27 -16.83
CA SER A 244 -8.48 -14.44 -17.77
C SER A 244 -7.49 -13.26 -17.72
N TRP A 245 -7.89 -12.14 -17.10
CA TRP A 245 -7.08 -10.94 -17.02
C TRP A 245 -5.78 -11.13 -16.25
N ARG A 246 -4.71 -10.53 -16.75
CA ARG A 246 -3.45 -10.38 -16.03
C ARG A 246 -3.57 -9.26 -15.02
N THR A 247 -2.91 -9.41 -13.87
CA THR A 247 -2.79 -8.29 -12.93
C THR A 247 -1.82 -7.27 -13.53
N LEU A 248 -2.13 -5.98 -13.37
CA LEU A 248 -1.26 -4.89 -13.82
C LEU A 248 0.16 -5.06 -13.23
N PRO A 249 1.18 -5.24 -14.08
CA PRO A 249 2.57 -5.35 -13.62
C PRO A 249 3.03 -4.02 -12.99
N ARG A 250 3.91 -4.13 -11.97
CA ARG A 250 4.37 -2.97 -11.17
C ARG A 250 5.16 -1.95 -11.99
N ASP A 251 5.94 -2.43 -12.96
CA ASP A 251 6.67 -1.64 -13.95
C ASP A 251 5.76 -0.84 -14.89
N GLN A 252 4.47 -1.17 -14.96
CA GLN A 252 3.49 -0.47 -15.79
C GLN A 252 2.58 0.47 -15.00
N TYR A 253 2.82 0.66 -13.70
CA TYR A 253 2.09 1.65 -12.92
C TYR A 253 2.48 3.06 -13.39
N PRO A 254 1.50 3.96 -13.70
CA PRO A 254 1.81 5.33 -14.07
C PRO A 254 2.68 6.04 -13.04
N LYS A 255 2.34 5.85 -11.76
CA LYS A 255 3.16 6.25 -10.62
C LYS A 255 3.65 5.02 -9.86
N PRO A 256 4.97 4.87 -9.66
CA PRO A 256 5.51 3.73 -8.93
C PRO A 256 5.08 3.75 -7.46
N LEU A 257 4.74 2.57 -6.93
CA LEU A 257 4.39 2.39 -5.53
C LEU A 257 5.66 2.23 -4.69
N ILE A 258 6.29 3.35 -4.36
CA ILE A 258 7.52 3.38 -3.54
C ILE A 258 7.19 3.39 -2.04
N PHE A 259 6.12 4.10 -1.65
CA PHE A 259 5.74 4.26 -0.24
C PHE A 259 4.31 3.80 0.04
N HIS A 260 4.19 2.90 1.03
CA HIS A 260 2.94 2.57 1.71
C HIS A 260 3.21 2.25 3.18
N ASP A 261 2.16 2.28 4.02
CA ASP A 261 2.26 2.20 5.48
C ASP A 261 1.37 1.13 6.13
N GLY A 262 0.97 0.09 5.40
CA GLY A 262 0.18 -1.01 5.97
C GLY A 262 1.00 -1.90 6.89
N ARG A 263 0.41 -2.42 7.96
CA ARG A 263 0.97 -3.52 8.76
C ARG A 263 0.82 -4.84 8.06
N LEU A 264 -0.27 -5.05 7.31
CA LEU A 264 -0.49 -6.28 6.57
C LEU A 264 0.42 -6.34 5.31
N ALA A 265 1.15 -7.43 5.17
CA ALA A 265 1.92 -7.78 3.97
C ALA A 265 1.07 -8.59 2.99
N ILE A 266 0.28 -9.52 3.51
CA ILE A 266 -0.65 -10.36 2.76
C ILE A 266 -1.95 -9.62 2.41
N LYS A 267 -2.49 -9.86 1.22
CA LYS A 267 -3.86 -9.43 0.87
C LYS A 267 -4.87 -10.21 1.73
N PRO A 268 -5.71 -9.54 2.54
CA PRO A 268 -6.63 -10.22 3.45
C PRO A 268 -7.88 -10.71 2.70
N THR A 269 -7.70 -11.73 1.86
CA THR A 269 -8.82 -12.54 1.34
C THR A 269 -9.47 -13.30 2.49
N PRO A 270 -10.73 -13.76 2.38
CA PRO A 270 -11.38 -14.50 3.46
C PRO A 270 -10.55 -15.69 3.97
N LEU A 271 -9.92 -16.43 3.05
CA LEU A 271 -9.03 -17.55 3.40
C LEU A 271 -7.75 -17.07 4.09
N ASN A 272 -7.08 -16.05 3.57
CA ASN A 272 -5.85 -15.52 4.18
C ASN A 272 -6.14 -14.91 5.57
N THR A 273 -7.30 -14.28 5.73
CA THR A 273 -7.75 -13.74 7.01
C THR A 273 -8.04 -14.85 8.02
N LEU A 274 -8.68 -15.95 7.59
CA LEU A 274 -8.85 -17.13 8.44
C LEU A 274 -7.51 -17.66 8.93
N VAL A 275 -6.56 -17.88 8.01
CA VAL A 275 -5.21 -18.35 8.34
C VAL A 275 -4.51 -17.39 9.30
N LEU A 276 -4.60 -16.08 9.06
CA LEU A 276 -4.00 -15.06 9.91
C LEU A 276 -4.56 -15.11 11.35
N PHE A 277 -5.88 -15.22 11.52
CA PHE A 277 -6.48 -15.29 12.86
C PHE A 277 -6.24 -16.62 13.57
N MET A 278 -6.23 -17.74 12.84
CA MET A 278 -5.85 -19.04 13.40
C MET A 278 -4.39 -19.05 13.85
N TRP A 279 -3.51 -18.36 13.13
CA TRP A 279 -2.10 -18.22 13.47
C TRP A 279 -1.85 -17.31 14.67
N ALA A 280 -2.66 -16.26 14.86
CA ALA A 280 -2.44 -15.21 15.87
C ALA A 280 -2.09 -15.69 17.29
N PRO A 281 -2.78 -16.68 17.92
CA PRO A 281 -2.39 -17.16 19.25
C PRO A 281 -1.01 -17.83 19.26
N PHE A 282 -0.70 -18.65 18.26
CA PHE A 282 0.60 -19.30 18.11
C PHE A 282 1.69 -18.27 17.80
N ALA A 283 1.39 -17.27 16.98
CA ALA A 283 2.28 -16.19 16.61
C ALA A 283 2.77 -15.43 17.85
N ALA A 284 1.87 -15.11 18.78
CA ALA A 284 2.21 -14.38 20.00
C ALA A 284 3.19 -15.18 20.89
N ALA A 285 2.89 -16.46 21.12
CA ALA A 285 3.77 -17.35 21.89
C ALA A 285 5.14 -17.54 21.20
N LEU A 286 5.14 -17.75 19.89
CA LEU A 286 6.35 -17.94 19.11
C LEU A 286 7.21 -16.67 19.07
N ALA A 287 6.60 -15.50 18.89
CA ALA A 287 7.29 -14.22 18.91
C ALA A 287 7.92 -13.94 20.28
N ALA A 288 7.22 -14.26 21.37
CA ALA A 288 7.76 -14.15 22.73
C ALA A 288 8.97 -15.09 22.91
N ALA A 289 8.87 -16.34 22.48
CA ALA A 289 9.99 -17.29 22.52
C ALA A 289 11.18 -16.78 21.70
N ARG A 290 10.96 -16.34 20.45
CA ARG A 290 12.00 -15.76 19.59
C ARG A 290 12.69 -14.57 20.24
N LEU A 291 11.94 -13.69 20.90
CA LEU A 291 12.49 -12.55 21.61
C LEU A 291 13.34 -13.00 22.81
N VAL A 292 12.80 -13.89 23.66
CA VAL A 292 13.52 -14.36 24.87
C VAL A 292 14.79 -15.10 24.49
N PHE A 293 14.72 -16.10 23.61
CA PHE A 293 15.88 -16.91 23.25
C PHE A 293 16.87 -16.14 22.38
N GLY A 294 16.39 -15.32 21.43
CA GLY A 294 17.27 -14.51 20.60
C GLY A 294 18.13 -13.55 21.43
N LEU A 295 17.50 -12.83 22.37
CA LEU A 295 18.20 -11.78 23.11
C LEU A 295 19.07 -12.28 24.27
N ASN A 296 18.72 -13.43 24.87
CA ASN A 296 19.40 -13.90 26.09
C ASN A 296 20.44 -15.00 25.82
N LEU A 297 20.35 -15.73 24.71
CA LEU A 297 21.30 -16.80 24.41
C LEU A 297 22.53 -16.30 23.63
N PRO A 298 23.70 -16.96 23.77
CA PRO A 298 24.82 -16.72 22.86
C PRO A 298 24.44 -17.11 21.42
N TYR A 299 25.03 -16.46 20.41
CA TYR A 299 24.70 -16.69 18.99
C TYR A 299 24.81 -18.15 18.55
N SER A 300 25.69 -18.94 19.16
CA SER A 300 25.83 -20.37 18.89
C SER A 300 24.57 -21.18 19.21
N LEU A 301 23.76 -20.73 20.18
CA LEU A 301 22.50 -21.36 20.59
C LEU A 301 21.28 -20.60 20.06
N ALA A 302 21.35 -19.27 20.02
CA ALA A 302 20.28 -18.43 19.50
C ALA A 302 20.01 -18.71 18.02
N ASN A 303 21.05 -18.80 17.18
CA ASN A 303 20.86 -18.94 15.72
C ASN A 303 20.16 -20.26 15.34
N PRO A 304 20.57 -21.44 15.84
CA PRO A 304 19.84 -22.68 15.58
C PRO A 304 18.39 -22.65 16.10
N PHE A 305 18.16 -22.07 17.29
CA PHE A 305 16.81 -21.93 17.83
C PHE A 305 15.93 -21.03 16.94
N LEU A 306 16.44 -19.86 16.55
CA LEU A 306 15.73 -18.92 15.69
C LEU A 306 15.43 -19.55 14.32
N ALA A 307 16.39 -20.29 13.75
CA ALA A 307 16.20 -21.07 12.52
C ALA A 307 15.12 -22.14 12.66
N PHE A 308 15.17 -22.95 13.73
CA PHE A 308 14.15 -23.96 14.05
C PHE A 308 12.76 -23.34 14.23
N SER A 309 12.70 -22.15 14.83
CA SER A 309 11.45 -21.41 15.01
C SER A 309 10.88 -20.88 13.68
N GLY A 310 11.62 -20.92 12.58
CA GLY A 310 11.21 -20.45 11.24
C GLY A 310 11.85 -19.13 10.78
N ILE A 311 12.80 -18.54 11.52
CA ILE A 311 13.53 -17.35 11.07
C ILE A 311 14.70 -17.76 10.18
N HIS A 312 14.68 -17.34 8.92
CA HIS A 312 15.76 -17.63 7.98
C HIS A 312 16.74 -16.47 7.91
N LEU A 313 17.99 -16.69 8.30
CA LEU A 313 19.07 -15.71 8.16
C LEU A 313 20.11 -16.22 7.17
N THR A 314 20.23 -15.55 6.03
CA THR A 314 21.23 -15.87 5.01
C THR A 314 22.33 -14.83 5.04
N LEU A 315 23.58 -15.28 5.11
CA LEU A 315 24.77 -14.45 5.00
C LEU A 315 25.54 -14.80 3.73
N THR A 316 25.80 -13.81 2.90
CA THR A 316 26.68 -13.91 1.75
C THR A 316 27.89 -13.00 1.99
N VAL A 317 29.09 -13.57 1.97
CA VAL A 317 30.34 -12.82 2.15
C VAL A 317 31.17 -13.00 0.89
N LYS A 318 31.51 -11.89 0.23
CA LYS A 318 32.68 -11.85 -0.66
C LYS A 318 33.92 -11.63 0.20
N ASP A 319 35.00 -12.37 -0.09
CA ASP A 319 36.20 -12.49 0.75
C ASP A 319 36.51 -11.23 1.58
N LEU A 320 36.21 -11.30 2.87
CA LEU A 320 36.53 -10.24 3.80
C LEU A 320 38.05 -10.18 3.91
N ILE A 321 38.66 -9.15 3.32
CA ILE A 321 40.06 -8.82 3.56
C ILE A 321 40.21 -8.52 5.06
N SER A 322 40.68 -9.53 5.78
CA SER A 322 41.21 -9.45 7.14
C SER A 322 42.38 -8.48 7.11
N SER A 323 42.10 -7.19 7.29
CA SER A 323 43.12 -6.20 7.56
C SER A 323 43.17 -6.01 9.06
N ASP A 324 44.36 -6.15 9.61
CA ASP A 324 44.72 -5.82 10.97
C ASP A 324 44.52 -4.31 11.17
N ARG A 325 43.28 -3.90 11.51
CA ARG A 325 42.87 -2.50 11.54
C ARG A 325 42.88 -1.97 12.98
N LYS A 326 43.60 -0.85 13.17
CA LYS A 326 43.58 -0.06 14.41
C LYS A 326 42.23 0.63 14.70
N LYS A 327 41.33 0.73 13.71
CA LYS A 327 39.98 1.32 13.81
C LYS A 327 38.92 0.29 13.43
N GLY A 328 37.74 0.40 14.03
CA GLY A 328 36.58 -0.42 13.70
C GLY A 328 36.11 -0.25 12.25
N CYS A 329 35.37 -1.24 11.76
CA CYS A 329 34.81 -1.24 10.41
C CYS A 329 33.49 -0.46 10.36
N LEU A 330 33.33 0.37 9.33
CA LEU A 330 32.07 1.08 9.04
C LEU A 330 31.23 0.28 8.04
N PHE A 331 30.17 -0.36 8.54
CA PHE A 331 29.18 -1.06 7.73
C PHE A 331 28.08 -0.06 7.30
N VAL A 332 27.87 0.05 6.00
CA VAL A 332 26.87 0.96 5.41
C VAL A 332 25.81 0.12 4.72
N CYS A 333 24.58 0.16 5.20
CA CYS A 333 23.52 -0.69 4.67
C CYS A 333 22.28 0.08 4.25
N ASN A 334 21.53 -0.45 3.28
CA ASN A 334 20.16 0.01 3.05
C ASN A 334 19.27 -0.29 4.28
N HIS A 335 18.08 0.31 4.32
CA HIS A 335 17.22 0.29 5.50
C HIS A 335 15.88 -0.39 5.22
N ARG A 336 15.72 -1.65 5.63
CA ARG A 336 14.47 -2.42 5.47
C ARG A 336 13.62 -2.40 6.71
N THR A 337 14.22 -2.63 7.88
CA THR A 337 13.53 -2.63 9.17
C THR A 337 14.39 -2.03 10.28
N LEU A 338 13.81 -1.79 11.46
CA LEU A 338 14.62 -1.38 12.62
C LEU A 338 15.61 -2.47 13.09
N LEU A 339 15.49 -3.70 12.56
CA LEU A 339 16.33 -4.84 12.90
C LEU A 339 17.57 -4.96 12.01
N ASP A 340 17.75 -4.11 10.98
CA ASP A 340 18.90 -4.21 10.05
C ASP A 340 20.24 -4.35 10.78
N PRO A 341 20.60 -3.46 11.74
CA PRO A 341 21.91 -3.57 12.38
C PRO A 341 22.01 -4.76 13.32
N LEU A 342 20.88 -5.22 13.87
CA LEU A 342 20.81 -6.41 14.71
C LEU A 342 21.08 -7.67 13.88
N TYR A 343 20.47 -7.79 12.69
CA TYR A 343 20.70 -8.94 11.81
C TYR A 343 22.10 -8.95 11.20
N ILE A 344 22.72 -7.79 10.94
CA ILE A 344 24.15 -7.73 10.62
C ILE A 344 24.99 -8.34 11.77
N SER A 345 24.68 -7.97 13.01
CA SER A 345 25.36 -8.50 14.21
C SER A 345 25.17 -10.02 14.37
N TYR A 346 23.96 -10.55 14.17
CA TYR A 346 23.70 -11.99 14.18
C TYR A 346 24.42 -12.74 13.07
N ALA A 347 24.40 -12.19 11.85
CA ALA A 347 25.01 -12.80 10.68
C ALA A 347 26.52 -12.91 10.85
N LEU A 348 27.16 -11.80 11.25
CA LEU A 348 28.61 -11.74 11.49
C LEU A 348 29.03 -12.37 12.83
N ARG A 349 28.08 -12.79 13.67
CA ARG A 349 28.31 -13.29 15.03
C ARG A 349 29.14 -12.33 15.90
N LYS A 350 28.99 -11.02 15.69
CA LYS A 350 29.72 -9.96 16.39
C LYS A 350 28.83 -9.25 17.40
N LYS A 351 29.10 -9.41 18.70
CA LYS A 351 28.26 -8.86 19.79
C LYS A 351 28.39 -7.35 20.00
N ASN A 352 29.53 -6.76 19.62
CA ASN A 352 29.88 -5.37 19.99
C ASN A 352 29.66 -4.37 18.84
N ILE A 353 28.83 -4.71 17.85
CA ILE A 353 28.46 -3.78 16.78
C ILE A 353 27.54 -2.71 17.36
N LYS A 354 27.87 -1.44 17.09
CA LYS A 354 27.03 -0.29 17.45
C LYS A 354 26.26 0.18 16.22
N ALA A 355 25.12 0.84 16.41
CA ALA A 355 24.34 1.38 15.31
C ALA A 355 23.97 2.84 15.53
N VAL A 356 24.09 3.67 14.50
CA VAL A 356 23.61 5.06 14.53
C VAL A 356 22.22 5.17 13.93
N THR A 357 21.36 5.97 14.56
CA THR A 357 19.95 6.09 14.16
C THR A 357 19.47 7.54 14.17
N TYR A 358 18.68 7.91 13.16
CA TYR A 358 18.20 9.30 12.98
C TYR A 358 16.85 9.59 13.63
N SER A 359 16.08 8.57 14.00
CA SER A 359 14.66 8.72 14.39
C SER A 359 14.11 7.55 15.23
N LEU A 360 14.93 6.92 16.07
CA LEU A 360 14.42 5.95 17.06
C LEU A 360 13.68 6.67 18.19
N SER A 361 12.58 6.08 18.66
CA SER A 361 11.93 6.53 19.90
C SER A 361 12.82 6.19 21.11
N ARG A 362 12.67 6.92 22.22
CA ARG A 362 13.43 6.60 23.45
C ARG A 362 13.14 5.18 23.95
N LEU A 363 11.90 4.73 23.80
CA LEU A 363 11.50 3.37 24.14
C LEU A 363 12.21 2.34 23.25
N SER A 364 12.27 2.58 21.94
CA SER A 364 12.96 1.68 21.00
C SER A 364 14.47 1.62 21.25
N GLU A 365 15.07 2.72 21.70
CA GLU A 365 16.48 2.82 22.08
C GLU A 365 16.78 2.06 23.38
N LEU A 366 15.90 2.19 24.38
CA LEU A 366 15.97 1.44 25.64
C LEU A 366 15.84 -0.08 25.43
N LEU A 367 14.97 -0.50 24.51
CA LEU A 367 14.72 -1.90 24.19
C LEU A 367 15.71 -2.46 23.16
N ALA A 368 16.64 -1.66 22.65
CA ALA A 368 17.57 -2.08 21.61
C ALA A 368 18.59 -3.11 22.18
N PRO A 369 18.71 -4.31 21.59
CA PRO A 369 19.70 -5.31 22.05
C PRO A 369 21.15 -4.91 21.81
N ILE A 370 21.37 -4.02 20.86
CA ILE A 370 22.67 -3.46 20.51
C ILE A 370 22.71 -1.99 20.93
N LYS A 371 23.90 -1.49 21.23
CA LYS A 371 24.07 -0.07 21.56
C LYS A 371 23.71 0.78 20.36
N THR A 372 22.61 1.52 20.48
CA THR A 372 22.18 2.49 19.48
C THR A 372 22.58 3.89 19.92
N VAL A 373 23.03 4.71 18.98
CA VAL A 373 23.37 6.12 19.21
C VAL A 373 22.52 7.00 18.32
N ARG A 374 21.86 7.98 18.92
CA ARG A 374 21.00 8.91 18.20
C ARG A 374 21.80 10.02 17.55
N LEU A 375 21.59 10.21 16.26
CA LEU A 375 22.10 11.34 15.51
C LEU A 375 21.21 12.58 15.69
N THR A 376 21.85 13.73 15.82
CA THR A 376 21.26 15.04 16.14
C THR A 376 20.83 15.84 14.91
N ARG A 377 21.14 15.35 13.71
CA ARG A 377 20.94 16.03 12.41
C ARG A 377 21.81 17.27 12.23
N ASP A 378 22.86 17.37 13.02
CA ASP A 378 23.94 18.32 12.88
C ASP A 378 25.13 17.54 12.32
N ARG A 379 25.52 17.88 11.09
CA ARG A 379 26.53 17.12 10.34
C ARG A 379 27.85 17.01 11.10
N VAL A 380 28.28 18.09 11.75
CA VAL A 380 29.59 18.14 12.42
C VAL A 380 29.55 17.27 13.67
N LYS A 381 28.54 17.48 14.52
CA LYS A 381 28.35 16.68 15.74
C LYS A 381 28.14 15.20 15.45
N ASP A 382 27.37 14.89 14.41
CA ASP A 382 27.08 13.52 14.01
C ASP A 382 28.33 12.84 13.43
N GLY A 383 29.17 13.57 12.69
CA GLY A 383 30.47 13.10 12.22
C GLY A 383 31.42 12.77 13.37
N GLU A 384 31.63 13.70 14.30
CA GLU A 384 32.46 13.51 15.50
C GLU A 384 31.98 12.33 16.36
N ALA A 385 30.66 12.16 16.48
CA ALA A 385 30.07 11.04 17.20
C ALA A 385 30.37 9.70 16.50
N MET A 386 30.24 9.64 15.18
CA MET A 386 30.55 8.43 14.41
C MET A 386 32.04 8.07 14.49
N GLU A 387 32.95 9.04 14.39
CA GLU A 387 34.39 8.82 14.54
C GLU A 387 34.75 8.24 15.91
N ARG A 388 34.18 8.81 16.99
CA ARG A 388 34.36 8.30 18.36
C ARG A 388 33.83 6.87 18.53
N LEU A 389 32.74 6.51 17.85
CA LEU A 389 32.20 5.16 17.92
C LEU A 389 33.10 4.16 17.18
N LEU A 390 33.62 4.54 16.02
CA LEU A 390 34.55 3.74 15.21
C LEU A 390 35.89 3.51 15.91
N SER A 391 36.37 4.46 16.71
CA SER A 391 37.57 4.27 17.53
C SER A 391 37.38 3.24 18.65
N GLN A 392 36.14 2.87 18.97
CA GLN A 392 35.79 1.92 20.02
C GLN A 392 35.30 0.57 19.47
N GLY A 393 35.18 0.40 18.15
CA GLY A 393 34.69 -0.84 17.53
C GLY A 393 33.85 -0.62 16.27
N ASP A 394 33.27 -1.70 15.76
CA ASP A 394 32.49 -1.70 14.53
C ASP A 394 31.19 -0.88 14.64
N LEU A 395 30.84 -0.19 13.55
CA LEU A 395 29.69 0.70 13.48
C LEU A 395 28.82 0.39 12.25
N VAL A 396 27.51 0.35 12.43
CA VAL A 396 26.53 0.25 11.34
C VAL A 396 25.80 1.58 11.18
N VAL A 397 25.64 2.03 9.93
CA VAL A 397 24.84 3.19 9.55
C VAL A 397 23.89 2.86 8.41
N CYS A 398 22.65 3.32 8.53
CA CYS A 398 21.64 3.27 7.47
C CYS A 398 21.47 4.69 6.87
N PRO A 399 22.20 5.04 5.78
CA PRO A 399 22.24 6.41 5.26
C PRO A 399 20.93 6.90 4.63
N GLU A 400 19.97 6.01 4.35
CA GLU A 400 18.59 6.38 3.94
C GLU A 400 17.86 7.21 5.01
N GLY A 401 18.20 6.98 6.29
CA GLY A 401 17.59 7.67 7.43
C GLY A 401 16.11 7.31 7.71
N THR A 402 15.51 6.46 6.89
CA THR A 402 14.19 5.84 7.12
C THR A 402 14.11 4.52 6.37
N THR A 403 13.25 3.62 6.81
CA THR A 403 13.02 2.35 6.14
C THR A 403 12.36 2.52 4.78
N CYS A 404 12.73 1.69 3.82
CA CYS A 404 12.02 1.44 2.58
C CYS A 404 11.76 -0.07 2.48
N ARG A 405 10.54 -0.48 2.15
CA ARG A 405 10.13 -1.90 2.07
C ARG A 405 9.89 -2.39 0.65
N GLU A 406 9.74 -1.46 -0.28
CA GLU A 406 9.59 -1.75 -1.72
C GLU A 406 10.99 -1.90 -2.34
N PRO A 407 11.15 -2.47 -3.54
CA PRO A 407 12.46 -2.75 -4.15
C PRO A 407 13.12 -1.47 -4.70
N TYR A 408 13.25 -0.47 -3.82
CA TYR A 408 13.82 0.84 -4.08
C TYR A 408 14.78 1.22 -2.96
N LEU A 409 15.86 1.90 -3.31
CA LEU A 409 16.76 2.54 -2.36
C LEU A 409 16.50 4.04 -2.31
N LEU A 410 16.31 4.58 -1.10
CA LEU A 410 16.26 6.02 -0.91
C LEU A 410 17.65 6.62 -1.02
N ARG A 411 17.70 7.93 -1.28
CA ARG A 411 18.95 8.66 -1.42
C ARG A 411 19.81 8.54 -0.16
N PHE A 412 21.07 8.16 -0.33
CA PHE A 412 22.00 8.04 0.78
C PHE A 412 22.55 9.42 1.22
N SER A 413 22.52 9.67 2.54
CA SER A 413 23.23 10.81 3.12
C SER A 413 24.74 10.60 3.07
N PRO A 414 25.56 11.57 2.60
CA PRO A 414 26.99 11.38 2.38
C PRO A 414 27.86 11.46 3.65
N LEU A 415 27.27 11.56 4.85
CA LEU A 415 28.07 11.73 6.08
C LEU A 415 29.05 10.56 6.29
N PHE A 416 28.62 9.33 6.01
CA PHE A 416 29.46 8.15 6.22
C PHE A 416 30.71 8.15 5.33
N SER A 417 30.67 8.78 4.15
CA SER A 417 31.80 8.81 3.22
C SER A 417 32.91 9.76 3.66
N GLU A 418 32.62 10.68 4.59
CA GLU A 418 33.58 11.62 5.17
C GLU A 418 34.24 11.08 6.45
N VAL A 419 33.61 10.09 7.11
CA VAL A 419 33.97 9.64 8.47
C VAL A 419 34.96 8.45 8.45
N SER A 420 34.95 7.63 7.40
CA SER A 420 35.81 6.45 7.30
C SER A 420 36.40 6.32 5.91
N ASP A 421 37.70 6.04 5.85
CA ASP A 421 38.41 5.71 4.61
C ASP A 421 38.08 4.32 4.10
N VAL A 422 37.56 3.43 4.95
CA VAL A 422 37.13 2.10 4.53
C VAL A 422 35.68 1.87 4.93
N ILE A 423 34.85 1.68 3.90
CA ILE A 423 33.43 1.47 3.99
C ILE A 423 33.15 0.06 3.51
N VAL A 424 32.36 -0.71 4.26
CA VAL A 424 31.88 -2.01 3.83
C VAL A 424 30.39 -1.88 3.52
N PRO A 425 30.00 -1.80 2.23
CA PRO A 425 28.60 -1.81 1.86
C PRO A 425 27.97 -3.15 2.23
N VAL A 426 26.74 -3.10 2.76
CA VAL A 426 25.97 -4.27 3.13
C VAL A 426 24.59 -4.18 2.51
N ALA A 427 24.32 -5.06 1.55
CA ALA A 427 23.02 -5.22 0.95
C ALA A 427 22.13 -6.07 1.87
N ILE A 428 20.96 -5.54 2.20
CA ILE A 428 19.98 -6.17 3.08
C ILE A 428 18.66 -6.31 2.36
N ASP A 429 18.09 -7.51 2.41
CA ASP A 429 16.68 -7.71 2.11
C ASP A 429 15.96 -8.47 3.23
N SER A 430 14.67 -8.18 3.38
CA SER A 430 13.82 -8.77 4.40
C SER A 430 12.50 -9.20 3.78
N HIS A 431 12.12 -10.46 3.99
CA HIS A 431 10.85 -10.98 3.51
C HIS A 431 9.96 -11.42 4.68
N VAL A 432 8.65 -11.20 4.53
CA VAL A 432 7.63 -11.45 5.54
C VAL A 432 6.38 -12.04 4.89
N THR A 433 5.62 -12.84 5.64
CA THR A 433 4.41 -13.50 5.13
C THR A 433 3.14 -12.70 5.44
N PHE A 434 2.96 -12.29 6.70
CA PHE A 434 1.72 -11.65 7.18
C PHE A 434 1.90 -10.19 7.54
N PHE A 435 3.00 -9.84 8.20
CA PHE A 435 3.16 -8.52 8.82
C PHE A 435 4.47 -7.84 8.42
N TYR A 436 4.37 -6.61 7.94
CA TYR A 436 5.53 -5.74 7.83
C TYR A 436 6.03 -5.33 9.20
N GLY A 437 7.32 -5.52 9.43
CA GLY A 437 8.05 -5.04 10.60
C GLY A 437 8.39 -3.55 10.52
N THR A 438 7.55 -2.72 9.89
CA THR A 438 7.75 -1.27 9.81
C THR A 438 6.42 -0.51 9.84
N THR A 439 6.41 0.69 10.42
CA THR A 439 5.34 1.68 10.24
C THR A 439 5.87 3.12 10.24
N ALA A 440 5.17 4.04 9.59
CA ALA A 440 5.41 5.48 9.57
C ALA A 440 4.46 6.24 10.49
N SER A 441 3.23 5.75 10.69
CA SER A 441 2.16 6.42 11.43
C SER A 441 1.82 5.81 12.80
N GLY A 442 2.18 4.55 13.04
CA GLY A 442 1.93 3.85 14.30
C GLY A 442 3.08 3.91 15.31
N LEU A 443 2.93 3.14 16.39
CA LEU A 443 3.96 2.94 17.41
C LEU A 443 5.08 2.05 16.86
N LYS A 444 6.16 2.68 16.40
CA LYS A 444 7.34 1.99 15.84
C LYS A 444 8.04 1.03 16.79
N ALA A 445 7.84 1.18 18.10
CA ALA A 445 8.43 0.26 19.08
C ALA A 445 7.94 -1.18 18.92
N PHE A 446 6.76 -1.39 18.32
CA PHE A 446 6.23 -2.72 18.05
C PHE A 446 6.67 -3.31 16.70
N ASP A 447 7.39 -2.55 15.88
CA ASP A 447 7.86 -2.98 14.56
C ASP A 447 8.66 -4.31 14.60
N PRO A 448 9.62 -4.50 15.54
CA PRO A 448 10.26 -5.79 15.78
C PRO A 448 9.28 -6.93 16.07
N ILE A 449 8.25 -6.68 16.87
CA ILE A 449 7.29 -7.72 17.26
C ILE A 449 6.49 -8.16 16.04
N PHE A 450 6.00 -7.23 15.22
CA PHE A 450 5.31 -7.57 13.98
C PHE A 450 6.18 -8.41 13.03
N PHE A 451 7.48 -8.12 12.95
CA PHE A 451 8.39 -8.98 12.20
C PHE A 451 8.42 -10.41 12.77
N LEU A 452 8.56 -10.54 14.10
CA LEU A 452 8.62 -11.83 14.80
C LEU A 452 7.29 -12.59 14.84
N LEU A 453 6.15 -11.95 14.57
CA LEU A 453 4.84 -12.62 14.47
C LEU A 453 4.67 -13.40 13.16
N ASN A 454 5.54 -13.20 12.16
CA ASN A 454 5.47 -13.95 10.91
C ASN A 454 5.81 -15.42 11.13
N PRO A 455 5.19 -16.37 10.39
CA PRO A 455 5.55 -17.78 10.48
C PRO A 455 6.99 -18.01 10.01
N PHE A 456 7.34 -17.52 8.81
CA PHE A 456 8.65 -17.74 8.19
C PHE A 456 9.30 -16.42 7.71
N PRO A 457 9.65 -15.49 8.63
CA PRO A 457 10.35 -14.28 8.23
C PRO A 457 11.78 -14.61 7.79
N SER A 458 12.30 -13.88 6.81
CA SER A 458 13.70 -14.02 6.39
C SER A 458 14.44 -12.70 6.35
N TYR A 459 15.75 -12.79 6.53
CA TYR A 459 16.72 -11.72 6.38
C TYR A 459 17.90 -12.23 5.56
N THR A 460 18.22 -11.51 4.50
CA THR A 460 19.43 -11.74 3.71
C THR A 460 20.39 -10.59 3.98
N VAL A 461 21.63 -10.93 4.32
CA VAL A 461 22.73 -10.00 4.57
C VAL A 461 23.85 -10.34 3.61
N GLN A 462 24.17 -9.42 2.70
CA GLN A 462 25.22 -9.59 1.71
C GLN A 462 26.28 -8.52 1.91
N LEU A 463 27.50 -8.94 2.26
CA LEU A 463 28.64 -8.05 2.36
C LEU A 463 29.27 -7.89 0.97
N LEU A 464 29.41 -6.65 0.55
CA LEU A 464 30.02 -6.28 -0.73
C LEU A 464 31.48 -5.87 -0.55
N ASP A 465 32.16 -5.70 -1.67
CA ASP A 465 33.57 -5.33 -1.71
C ASP A 465 33.80 -3.95 -1.05
N PRO A 466 34.85 -3.78 -0.24
CA PRO A 466 35.08 -2.51 0.46
C PRO A 466 35.30 -1.34 -0.50
N VAL A 467 34.70 -0.19 -0.16
CA VAL A 467 34.82 1.06 -0.91
C VAL A 467 35.67 2.05 -0.13
N SER A 468 36.57 2.75 -0.83
CA SER A 468 37.36 3.84 -0.23
C SER A 468 36.50 5.08 0.02
N GLY A 469 36.65 5.66 1.21
CA GLY A 469 35.99 6.91 1.60
C GLY A 469 36.51 8.13 0.82
N SER A 470 35.78 9.24 0.90
CA SER A 470 36.13 10.49 0.19
C SER A 470 37.40 11.17 0.70
N THR A 471 37.88 10.79 1.89
CA THR A 471 39.11 11.25 2.52
C THR A 471 40.35 10.41 2.18
N SER A 472 40.20 9.32 1.42
CA SER A 472 41.30 8.40 1.15
C SER A 472 42.46 9.07 0.40
N SER A 473 43.66 9.00 0.96
CA SER A 473 44.89 9.59 0.43
C SER A 473 45.50 8.85 -0.78
N THR A 474 44.85 7.80 -1.28
CA THR A 474 45.33 6.95 -2.38
C THR A 474 45.17 7.57 -3.78
N CYS A 475 44.60 8.77 -3.90
CA CYS A 475 44.55 9.53 -5.16
C CYS A 475 45.68 10.57 -5.21
N PRO A 476 46.71 10.41 -6.08
CA PRO A 476 47.88 11.29 -6.10
C PRO A 476 47.62 12.70 -6.64
N HIS A 477 46.46 12.95 -7.26
CA HIS A 477 46.11 14.24 -7.86
C HIS A 477 44.96 14.94 -7.11
N PRO A 478 45.13 16.22 -6.72
CA PRO A 478 44.11 16.99 -6.00
C PRO A 478 42.79 17.17 -6.77
N ASP A 479 42.82 17.10 -8.10
CA ASP A 479 41.64 17.26 -8.98
C ASP A 479 40.80 15.98 -9.14
N ASN A 480 41.25 14.83 -8.60
CA ASN A 480 40.60 13.53 -8.77
C ASN A 480 40.05 12.94 -7.46
N ARG A 481 39.92 13.78 -6.41
CA ARG A 481 39.35 13.37 -5.12
C ARG A 481 37.84 13.19 -5.31
N LYS A 482 37.36 11.93 -5.25
CA LYS A 482 35.93 11.61 -5.36
C LYS A 482 35.13 12.47 -4.38
N SER A 483 34.10 13.16 -4.88
CA SER A 483 33.20 13.89 -4.00
C SER A 483 32.55 12.92 -3.02
N LYS A 484 32.26 13.40 -1.81
CA LYS A 484 31.42 12.68 -0.84
C LYS A 484 30.09 12.20 -1.43
N PHE A 485 29.54 12.96 -2.37
CA PHE A 485 28.32 12.60 -3.06
C PHE A 485 28.57 11.45 -4.04
N ASP A 486 29.71 11.44 -4.73
CA ASP A 486 30.08 10.36 -5.65
C ASP A 486 30.27 9.04 -4.90
N VAL A 487 30.95 9.08 -3.75
CA VAL A 487 31.12 7.90 -2.89
C VAL A 487 29.75 7.41 -2.38
N ALA A 488 28.90 8.32 -1.92
CA ALA A 488 27.58 7.95 -1.42
C ALA A 488 26.67 7.35 -2.51
N ASN A 489 26.67 7.94 -3.70
CA ASN A 489 25.92 7.45 -4.86
C ASN A 489 26.47 6.12 -5.35
N HIS A 490 27.79 5.95 -5.40
CA HIS A 490 28.41 4.68 -5.77
C HIS A 490 28.02 3.56 -4.79
N VAL A 491 28.10 3.79 -3.48
CA VAL A 491 27.68 2.80 -2.47
C VAL A 491 26.17 2.50 -2.58
N GLN A 492 25.34 3.51 -2.89
CA GLN A 492 23.91 3.29 -3.15
C GLN A 492 23.71 2.38 -4.37
N HIS A 493 24.43 2.62 -5.47
CA HIS A 493 24.36 1.81 -6.68
C HIS A 493 24.84 0.37 -6.46
N GLU A 494 25.98 0.16 -5.80
CA GLU A 494 26.49 -1.19 -5.52
C GLU A 494 25.48 -2.03 -4.71
N ILE A 495 24.82 -1.41 -3.71
CA ILE A 495 23.77 -2.09 -2.95
C ILE A 495 22.52 -2.30 -3.81
N GLY A 496 22.17 -1.35 -4.68
CA GLY A 496 21.05 -1.46 -5.62
C GLY A 496 21.22 -2.62 -6.58
N ASP A 497 22.39 -2.71 -7.21
CA ASP A 497 22.74 -3.74 -8.18
C ASP A 497 22.79 -5.13 -7.53
N ALA A 498 23.35 -5.23 -6.31
CA ALA A 498 23.39 -6.47 -5.56
C ALA A 498 21.98 -7.01 -5.20
N LEU A 499 21.02 -6.11 -4.95
CA LEU A 499 19.65 -6.46 -4.58
C LEU A 499 18.69 -6.51 -5.79
N GLY A 500 19.09 -5.99 -6.95
CA GLY A 500 18.19 -5.72 -8.07
C GLY A 500 17.16 -4.62 -7.76
N PHE A 501 17.51 -3.66 -6.91
CA PHE A 501 16.64 -2.56 -6.48
C PHE A 501 16.93 -1.27 -7.24
N GLU A 502 15.89 -0.49 -7.49
CA GLU A 502 16.03 0.78 -8.19
C GLU A 502 16.48 1.90 -7.23
N CYS A 503 17.53 2.63 -7.58
CA CYS A 503 18.01 3.77 -6.81
C CYS A 503 17.16 5.01 -7.08
N THR A 504 16.73 5.69 -6.01
CA THR A 504 15.92 6.90 -6.10
C THR A 504 16.62 8.10 -5.47
N ASN A 505 16.21 9.30 -5.87
CA ASN A 505 16.59 10.55 -5.22
C ASN A 505 15.64 10.94 -4.07
N LEU A 506 14.67 10.08 -3.75
CA LEU A 506 13.68 10.34 -2.70
C LEU A 506 14.34 10.27 -1.33
N THR A 507 13.87 11.15 -0.45
CA THR A 507 14.40 11.29 0.89
C THR A 507 13.37 10.86 1.93
N ARG A 508 13.84 10.77 3.18
CA ARG A 508 12.96 10.67 4.36
C ARG A 508 11.83 11.69 4.35
N ARG A 509 12.09 12.94 3.95
CA ARG A 509 11.09 14.02 3.95
C ARG A 509 9.95 13.69 2.98
N ASP A 510 10.30 13.21 1.79
CA ASP A 510 9.33 12.85 0.75
C ASP A 510 8.44 11.70 1.20
N LYS A 511 9.01 10.68 1.86
CA LYS A 511 8.26 9.57 2.46
C LYS A 511 7.16 10.07 3.42
N TYR A 512 7.51 10.92 4.39
CA TYR A 512 6.52 11.38 5.38
C TYR A 512 5.49 12.35 4.76
N LEU A 513 5.88 13.13 3.76
CA LEU A 513 4.96 14.02 3.06
C LEU A 513 3.88 13.21 2.32
N ILE A 514 4.32 12.16 1.61
CA ILE A 514 3.43 11.25 0.88
C ILE A 514 2.52 10.49 1.87
N LEU A 515 3.08 9.83 2.88
CA LEU A 515 2.33 8.92 3.76
C LEU A 515 1.50 9.64 4.84
N ALA A 516 2.01 10.74 5.40
CA ALA A 516 1.47 11.37 6.60
C ALA A 516 1.10 12.84 6.43
N GLY A 517 1.38 13.44 5.26
CA GLY A 517 1.10 14.85 4.99
C GLY A 517 1.95 15.82 5.84
N ASN A 518 3.09 15.36 6.36
CA ASN A 518 3.98 16.18 7.18
C ASN A 518 5.46 15.86 6.91
N ASN A 519 6.37 16.71 7.37
CA ASN A 519 7.81 16.57 7.10
C ASN A 519 8.52 15.55 8.03
N GLY A 520 7.79 14.70 8.77
CA GLY A 520 8.38 13.74 9.70
C GLY A 520 9.00 14.37 10.95
N VAL A 521 8.61 15.61 11.28
CA VAL A 521 8.91 16.30 12.55
C VAL A 521 7.65 16.22 13.41
N VAL A 522 7.72 15.44 14.49
CA VAL A 522 6.65 15.42 15.49
C VAL A 522 6.79 16.72 16.28
N LYS A 523 5.88 17.68 16.09
CA LYS A 523 5.74 18.79 17.05
C LYS A 523 5.42 18.15 18.40
N LYS A 524 6.26 18.37 19.41
CA LYS A 524 5.89 18.02 20.79
C LYS A 524 4.57 18.72 21.07
N LYS A 525 3.52 17.94 21.32
CA LYS A 525 2.33 18.45 21.99
C LYS A 525 2.63 18.48 23.47
#